data_AF-A0A943FNP8-F1
#
_entry.id   AF-A0A943FNP8-F1
#
_cell.length_a   1.000
_cell.length_b   1.000
_cell.length_c   1.000
_cell.angle_alpha   90.00
_cell.angle_beta   90.00
_cell.angle_gamma   90.00
#
_symmetry.space_group_name_H-M   'P 1'
#
loop_
_entity.id
_entity.type
_entity.pdbx_description
1 polymer ?
#
loop_
_entity_poly.entity_id
_entity_poly.type
_entity_poly.pdbx_seq_one_letter_code
_entity_poly.pdbx_strand_id
1 'polypeptide(L)'
;MTEHKEMAANRAITKLQCEQEKNNTPSIDIAYSMAFEALKKQIPQKVQEKHIDEYICPACGKENSGCDEGKITDRYCPKCGQRLGVKNEID
;
A
#
# COMPACT_ATOMS: atom_id res chain seq x y z
N MET A 1 -6.75 -10.06 10.41
CA MET A 1 -7.09 -8.62 10.18
C MET A 1 -6.72 -8.09 8.78
N THR A 2 -5.74 -8.67 8.10
CA THR A 2 -5.30 -8.34 6.72
C THR A 2 -6.43 -8.40 5.69
N GLU A 3 -7.22 -9.47 5.70
CA GLU A 3 -8.35 -9.66 4.77
C GLU A 3 -9.39 -8.53 4.86
N HIS A 4 -9.70 -8.04 6.07
CA HIS A 4 -10.64 -6.93 6.24
C HIS A 4 -10.12 -5.62 5.63
N LYS A 5 -8.82 -5.34 5.77
CA LYS A 5 -8.21 -4.10 5.25
C LYS A 5 -8.02 -4.16 3.73
N GLU A 6 -7.63 -5.32 3.20
CA GLU A 6 -7.63 -5.59 1.76
C GLU A 6 -9.04 -5.47 1.16
N MET A 7 -10.03 -6.10 1.79
CA MET A 7 -11.43 -6.04 1.35
C MET A 7 -11.98 -4.61 1.38
N ALA A 8 -11.62 -3.80 2.38
CA ALA A 8 -12.04 -2.40 2.45
C ALA A 8 -11.42 -1.55 1.33
N ALA A 9 -10.12 -1.70 1.06
CA ALA A 9 -9.45 -0.98 -0.03
C ALA A 9 -10.02 -1.38 -1.40
N ASN A 10 -10.21 -2.68 -1.64
CA ASN A 10 -10.80 -3.19 -2.88
C ASN A 10 -12.23 -2.69 -3.09
N ARG A 11 -13.07 -2.67 -2.04
CA ARG A 11 -14.42 -2.10 -2.11
C ARG A 11 -14.40 -0.61 -2.47
N ALA A 12 -13.46 0.16 -1.92
CA ALA A 12 -13.30 1.58 -2.25
C ALA A 12 -12.87 1.78 -3.70
N ILE A 13 -11.94 0.96 -4.20
CA ILE A 13 -11.50 0.96 -5.60
C ILE A 13 -12.69 0.69 -6.53
N THR A 14 -13.47 -0.37 -6.28
CA THR A 14 -14.64 -0.70 -7.11
C THR A 14 -15.64 0.45 -7.16
N LYS A 15 -15.96 1.06 -6.01
CA LYS A 15 -16.87 2.23 -5.98
C LYS A 15 -16.32 3.39 -6.81
N LEU A 16 -15.02 3.66 -6.70
CA LEU A 16 -14.39 4.76 -7.42
C LEU A 16 -14.34 4.51 -8.94
N GLN A 17 -14.14 3.26 -9.38
CA GLN A 17 -14.26 2.87 -10.80
C GLN A 17 -15.65 3.15 -11.34
N CYS A 18 -16.70 2.76 -10.60
CA CYS A 18 -18.07 3.04 -11.01
C CYS A 18 -18.37 4.55 -11.13
N GLU A 19 -17.73 5.41 -10.32
CA GLU A 19 -17.91 6.87 -10.40
C GLU A 19 -17.11 7.49 -11.56
N GLN A 20 -15.93 6.96 -11.86
CA GLN A 20 -15.14 7.39 -13.03
C GLN A 20 -15.88 7.12 -14.33
N GLU A 21 -16.49 5.94 -14.48
CA GLU A 21 -17.27 5.57 -15.68
C GLU A 21 -18.46 6.52 -15.93
N LYS A 22 -19.04 7.10 -14.87
CA LYS A 22 -20.17 8.05 -14.98
C LYS A 22 -19.74 9.48 -15.35
N ASN A 23 -18.51 9.88 -15.01
CA ASN A 23 -18.08 11.29 -15.01
C ASN A 23 -16.70 11.49 -15.67
N ASN A 24 -16.44 10.86 -16.81
CA ASN A 24 -15.12 10.91 -17.42
C ASN A 24 -14.89 12.19 -18.25
N THR A 25 -14.12 13.12 -17.69
CA THR A 25 -13.49 14.22 -18.43
C THR A 25 -11.98 14.15 -18.26
N PRO A 26 -11.16 14.64 -19.22
CA PRO A 26 -9.70 14.54 -19.14
C PRO A 26 -9.09 15.17 -17.87
N SER A 27 -9.70 16.22 -17.33
CA SER A 27 -9.23 16.87 -16.10
C SER A 27 -9.54 16.06 -14.84
N ILE A 28 -10.60 15.25 -14.84
CA ILE A 28 -11.01 14.41 -13.72
C ILE A 28 -10.26 13.06 -13.74
N ASP A 29 -9.85 12.59 -14.92
CA ASP A 29 -9.13 11.31 -15.07
C ASP A 29 -7.81 11.26 -14.27
N ILE A 30 -7.07 12.38 -14.23
CA ILE A 30 -5.85 12.50 -13.42
C ILE A 30 -6.17 12.31 -11.92
N ALA A 31 -7.26 12.92 -11.44
CA ALA A 31 -7.67 12.81 -10.04
C ALA A 31 -8.07 11.36 -9.68
N TYR A 32 -8.78 10.68 -10.57
CA TYR A 32 -9.11 9.26 -10.41
C TYR A 32 -7.85 8.39 -10.37
N SER A 33 -6.91 8.61 -11.30
CA SER A 33 -5.63 7.88 -11.32
C SER A 33 -4.86 8.02 -10.01
N MET A 34 -4.73 9.25 -9.49
CA MET A 34 -4.09 9.50 -8.19
C MET A 34 -4.81 8.79 -7.03
N ALA A 35 -6.14 8.83 -7.03
CA ALA A 35 -6.95 8.19 -5.99
C ALA A 35 -6.84 6.65 -6.05
N PHE A 36 -6.82 6.04 -7.24
CA PHE A 36 -6.59 4.61 -7.38
C PHE A 36 -5.23 4.19 -6.84
N GLU A 37 -4.17 4.91 -7.22
CA GLU A 37 -2.82 4.61 -6.74
C GLU A 37 -2.71 4.74 -5.22
N ALA A 38 -3.35 5.74 -4.62
CA ALA A 38 -3.41 5.89 -3.17
C ALA A 38 -4.15 4.73 -2.48
N LEU A 39 -5.28 4.30 -3.04
CA LEU A 39 -6.08 3.18 -2.50
C LEU A 39 -5.37 1.84 -2.64
N LYS A 40 -4.74 1.56 -3.80
CA LYS A 40 -3.93 0.35 -4.00
C LYS A 40 -2.81 0.23 -2.97
N LYS A 41 -2.14 1.35 -2.65
CA LYS A 41 -1.08 1.39 -1.62
C LYS A 41 -1.56 1.05 -0.21
N GLN A 42 -2.87 1.07 0.08
CA GLN A 42 -3.40 0.67 1.39
C GLN A 42 -3.54 -0.85 1.56
N ILE A 43 -3.48 -1.61 0.48
CA ILE A 43 -3.49 -3.08 0.51
C ILE A 43 -2.11 -3.53 1.02
N PRO A 44 -2.02 -4.20 2.19
CA PRO A 44 -0.73 -4.64 2.72
C PRO A 44 -0.02 -5.59 1.76
N GLN A 45 1.27 -5.34 1.54
CA GLN A 45 2.12 -6.25 0.75
C GLN A 45 3.27 -6.77 1.60
N LYS A 46 3.56 -8.06 1.46
CA LYS A 46 4.66 -8.69 2.19
C LYS A 46 6.00 -8.12 1.73
N VAL A 47 6.83 -7.71 2.67
CA VAL A 47 8.19 -7.23 2.39
C VAL A 47 9.12 -8.38 2.02
N GLN A 48 10.14 -8.09 1.23
CA GLN A 48 11.28 -8.99 1.07
C GLN A 48 12.31 -8.65 2.16
N GLU A 49 12.43 -9.53 3.15
CA GLU A 49 13.40 -9.43 4.24
C GLU A 49 14.83 -9.59 3.68
N LYS A 50 15.74 -8.67 4.02
CA LYS A 50 17.18 -8.77 3.69
C LYS A 50 18.01 -9.13 4.91
N HIS A 51 17.88 -8.34 5.97
CA HIS A 51 18.52 -8.52 7.27
C HIS A 51 17.49 -8.19 8.37
N ILE A 52 17.91 -8.28 9.64
CA ILE A 52 17.02 -8.30 10.81
C ILE A 52 15.98 -7.14 10.77
N ASP A 53 16.42 -5.94 10.42
CA ASP A 53 15.61 -4.74 10.25
C ASP A 53 15.60 -4.22 8.79
N GLU A 54 16.36 -4.81 7.87
CA GLU A 54 16.45 -4.36 6.49
C GLU A 54 15.48 -5.09 5.56
N TYR A 55 14.83 -4.34 4.67
CA TYR A 55 13.86 -4.88 3.73
C TYR A 55 13.80 -4.13 2.40
N ILE A 56 13.42 -4.84 1.33
CA ILE A 56 13.07 -4.24 0.04
C ILE A 56 11.56 -4.00 0.01
N CYS A 57 11.15 -2.77 -0.31
CA CYS A 57 9.75 -2.45 -0.52
C CYS A 57 9.20 -3.18 -1.76
N PRO A 58 8.09 -3.93 -1.65
CA PRO A 58 7.53 -4.71 -2.76
C PRO A 58 6.97 -3.83 -3.89
N ALA A 59 6.59 -2.57 -3.59
CA ALA A 59 6.00 -1.67 -4.57
C ALA A 59 7.03 -0.82 -5.33
N CYS A 60 8.09 -0.34 -4.66
CA CYS A 60 9.05 0.59 -5.29
C CYS A 60 10.48 0.04 -5.39
N GLY A 61 10.74 -1.18 -4.91
CA GLY A 61 12.04 -1.85 -5.00
C GLY A 61 13.17 -1.19 -4.19
N LYS A 62 12.90 -0.13 -3.45
CA LYS A 62 13.90 0.56 -2.63
C LYS A 62 14.16 -0.22 -1.34
N GLU A 63 15.43 -0.30 -0.99
CA GLU A 63 15.91 -0.82 0.29
C GLU A 63 15.61 0.19 1.40
N ASN A 64 15.18 -0.33 2.55
CA ASN A 64 14.92 0.43 3.76
C ASN A 64 15.49 -0.34 4.93
N SER A 65 15.89 0.40 5.96
CA SER A 65 16.24 -0.15 7.28
C SER A 65 15.15 0.27 8.24
N GLY A 66 14.72 -0.65 9.09
CA GLY A 66 13.68 -0.45 10.08
C GLY A 66 14.02 0.71 11.01
N CYS A 67 13.01 1.42 11.48
CA CYS A 67 13.20 2.50 12.45
C CYS A 67 13.68 1.98 13.82
N ASP A 68 13.39 0.72 14.16
CA ASP A 68 13.77 0.07 15.41
C ASP A 68 14.86 -0.98 15.14
N GLU A 69 16.00 -0.83 15.80
CA GLU A 69 17.14 -1.75 15.69
C GLU A 69 16.68 -3.19 15.98
N GLY A 70 16.79 -4.04 14.97
CA GLY A 70 16.57 -5.48 15.11
C GLY A 70 15.14 -5.99 14.83
N LYS A 71 14.20 -5.18 14.30
CA LYS A 71 12.95 -5.68 13.68
C LYS A 71 12.41 -4.72 12.61
N ILE A 72 11.75 -5.27 11.60
CA ILE A 72 10.93 -4.47 10.66
C ILE A 72 9.59 -4.13 11.33
N THR A 73 9.46 -2.93 11.89
CA THR A 73 8.23 -2.42 12.53
C THR A 73 7.47 -1.41 11.65
N ASP A 74 8.03 -1.05 10.50
CA ASP A 74 7.42 -0.10 9.58
C ASP A 74 6.06 -0.59 9.06
N ARG A 75 5.01 0.20 9.30
CA ARG A 75 3.68 -0.05 8.74
C ARG A 75 3.55 0.39 7.29
N TYR A 76 4.41 1.31 6.86
CA TYR A 76 4.41 1.89 5.51
C TYR A 76 5.84 2.06 5.01
N CYS A 77 6.05 1.91 3.70
CA CYS A 77 7.31 2.23 3.06
C CYS A 77 7.58 3.75 3.13
N PRO A 78 8.70 4.20 3.70
CA PRO A 78 9.00 5.63 3.86
C PRO A 78 9.29 6.34 2.52
N LYS A 79 9.53 5.58 1.44
CA LYS A 79 9.86 6.13 0.12
C LYS A 79 8.65 6.30 -0.80
N CYS A 80 7.64 5.44 -0.68
CA CYS A 80 6.52 5.42 -1.61
C CYS A 80 5.13 5.36 -0.94
N GLY A 81 5.06 5.16 0.37
CA GLY A 81 3.80 5.08 1.13
C GLY A 81 3.05 3.75 1.01
N GLN A 82 3.64 2.72 0.40
CA GLN A 82 3.04 1.38 0.34
C GLN A 82 2.87 0.80 1.74
N ARG A 83 1.67 0.32 2.07
CA ARG A 83 1.40 -0.38 3.31
C ARG A 83 2.10 -1.74 3.33
N LEU A 84 2.78 -2.04 4.43
CA LEU A 84 3.62 -3.22 4.59
C LEU A 84 2.89 -4.28 5.43
N GLY A 85 2.93 -5.53 4.97
CA GLY A 85 2.42 -6.70 5.70
C GLY A 85 3.47 -7.28 6.63
N VAL A 86 3.82 -6.56 7.70
CA VAL A 86 4.80 -6.99 8.71
C VAL A 86 4.18 -7.96 9.73
N LYS A 87 4.99 -8.89 10.24
CA LYS A 87 4.56 -10.07 11.04
C LYS A 87 3.70 -9.74 12.27
N ASN A 88 3.84 -8.56 12.88
CA ASN A 88 3.09 -8.19 14.09
C ASN A 88 1.64 -7.72 13.84
N GLU A 89 1.16 -7.68 12.59
CA GLU A 89 -0.26 -7.48 12.26
C GLU A 89 -0.96 -8.78 11.81
N ILE A 90 -0.26 -9.91 11.89
CA ILE A 90 -0.66 -11.22 11.32
C ILE A 90 -1.20 -12.18 12.39
N ASP A 91 -1.08 -11.84 13.68
CA ASP A 91 -1.67 -12.58 14.79
C ASP A 91 -3.15 -12.21 15.02
#